data_AF-A0A3D0MD84-F1
#
_entry.id   AF-A0A3D0MD84-F1
#
_cell.length_a   1.000
_cell.length_b   1.000
_cell.length_c   1.000
_cell.angle_alpha   90.00
_cell.angle_beta   90.00
_cell.angle_gamma   90.00
#
_symmetry.space_group_name_H-M   'P 1'
#
loop_
_entity.id
_entity.type
_entity.pdbx_description
1 polymer ?
#
loop_
_entity_poly.entity_id
_entity_poly.type
_entity_poly.pdbx_seq_one_letter_code
_entity_poly.pdbx_strand_id
1 'polypeptide(L)' 'MILSCCNQAAAAETLKIAIVPASESGTGAIPLQYYIEFDFSLAANTAMERTGITLESGAKVIVGSASGNISFVAYGLDS' A
#
# COMPACT_ATOMS: atom_id res chain seq x y z
N MET A 1 -6.90 -6.20 8.30
CA MET A 1 -6.29 -4.90 8.67
C MET A 1 -6.86 -3.79 7.81
N ILE A 2 -6.59 -2.54 8.20
CA ILE A 2 -6.86 -1.31 7.45
C ILE A 2 -5.50 -0.63 7.14
N LEU A 3 -5.38 -0.07 5.95
CA LEU A 3 -4.23 0.71 5.51
C LEU A 3 -4.70 2.13 5.13
N SER A 4 -4.32 3.11 5.94
CA SER A 4 -4.54 4.53 5.67
C SER A 4 -3.37 5.10 4.89
N CYS A 5 -3.66 5.83 3.81
CA CYS A 5 -2.69 6.51 2.96
C CYS A 5 -3.05 7.99 2.91
N CYS A 6 -2.10 8.88 3.14
CA CYS A 6 -2.33 10.33 3.08
C CYS A 6 -1.28 10.98 2.19
N ASN A 7 -1.72 11.64 1.12
CA ASN A 7 -0.86 12.46 0.26
C ASN A 7 -0.69 13.83 0.90
N GLN A 8 0.54 14.13 1.34
CA GLN A 8 0.90 15.38 2.00
C GLN A 8 1.46 16.42 1.01
N ALA A 9 1.49 16.10 -0.28
CA ALA A 9 1.90 17.03 -1.33
C ALA A 9 0.75 17.95 -1.78
N ALA A 10 1.14 19.11 -2.29
CA ALA A 10 0.25 20.05 -2.97
C ALA A 10 -0.08 19.64 -4.43
N ALA A 11 0.32 18.43 -4.84
CA ALA A 11 0.06 17.85 -6.15
C ALA A 11 -0.44 16.41 -6.00
N ALA A 12 -1.14 15.90 -7.03
CA ALA A 12 -1.49 14.49 -7.07
C ALA A 12 -0.23 13.62 -7.17
N GLU A 13 -0.23 12.48 -6.49
CA GLU A 13 0.88 11.53 -6.49
C GLU A 13 0.34 10.10 -6.62
N THR A 14 1.12 9.22 -7.25
CA THR A 14 0.73 7.82 -7.35
C THR A 14 1.28 6.99 -6.19
N LEU A 15 0.43 6.06 -5.73
CA LEU A 15 0.81 5.03 -4.78
C LEU A 15 0.66 3.63 -5.37
N LYS A 16 1.34 2.68 -4.74
CA LYS A 16 1.23 1.26 -5.01
C LYS A 16 1.08 0.51 -3.69
N ILE A 17 0.21 -0.49 -3.69
CA ILE A 17 -0.02 -1.37 -2.52
C ILE A 17 -0.05 -2.80 -3.03
N ALA A 18 0.84 -3.64 -2.52
CA ALA A 18 0.91 -5.06 -2.82
C ALA A 18 0.76 -5.92 -1.57
N ILE A 19 0.12 -7.07 -1.74
CA ILE A 19 0.10 -8.17 -0.79
C ILE A 19 0.98 -9.27 -1.37
N VAL A 20 2.17 -9.43 -0.79
CA VAL A 20 3.15 -10.41 -1.24
C VAL A 20 3.04 -11.65 -0.36
N PRO A 21 2.75 -12.84 -0.91
CA PRO A 21 2.62 -14.06 -0.12
C PRO A 21 3.97 -14.48 0.46
N ALA A 22 3.93 -15.34 1.48
CA ALA A 22 5.14 -15.78 2.17
C ALA A 22 6.13 -16.54 1.27
N SER A 23 5.64 -17.13 0.18
CA SER A 23 6.46 -17.85 -0.81
C SER A 23 7.30 -16.93 -1.69
N GLU A 24 7.07 -15.61 -1.65
CA GLU A 24 7.73 -14.63 -2.50
C GLU A 24 8.66 -13.72 -1.68
N SER A 25 9.80 -13.35 -2.27
CA SER A 25 10.82 -12.56 -1.56
C SER A 25 10.29 -11.19 -1.11
N GLY A 26 9.42 -10.57 -1.91
CA GLY A 26 8.99 -9.19 -1.73
C GLY A 26 10.12 -8.18 -1.90
N THR A 27 11.23 -8.59 -2.52
CA THR A 27 12.39 -7.74 -2.81
C THR A 27 12.54 -7.58 -4.31
N GLY A 28 12.71 -6.34 -4.79
CA GLY A 28 12.82 -6.06 -6.22
C GLY A 28 11.46 -5.92 -6.92
N ALA A 29 11.38 -6.38 -8.17
CA ALA A 29 10.15 -6.27 -8.96
C ALA A 29 9.08 -7.22 -8.42
N ILE A 30 8.00 -6.65 -7.86
CA ILE A 30 6.82 -7.40 -7.44
C ILE A 30 5.94 -7.67 -8.67
N PRO A 31 5.52 -8.92 -8.94
CA PRO A 31 4.57 -9.23 -10.01
C PRO A 31 3.24 -8.49 -9.89
N LEU A 32 2.68 -8.06 -11.03
CA LEU A 32 1.48 -7.21 -11.07
C LEU A 32 0.28 -7.83 -10.33
N GLN A 33 0.15 -9.15 -10.36
CA GLN A 33 -0.93 -9.91 -9.71
C GLN A 33 -1.00 -9.75 -8.18
N TYR A 34 0.08 -9.30 -7.55
CA TYR A 34 0.12 -9.07 -6.10
C TYR A 34 -0.31 -7.66 -5.70
N TYR A 35 -0.45 -6.75 -6.66
CA TYR A 35 -0.92 -5.39 -6.36
C TYR A 35 -2.44 -5.36 -6.25
N ILE A 36 -2.91 -4.77 -5.15
CA ILE A 36 -4.29 -4.32 -5.04
C ILE A 36 -4.44 -2.90 -5.57
N GLU A 37 -3.38 -2.07 -5.45
CA GLU A 37 -3.24 -0.78 -6.12
C GLU A 37 -1.95 -0.72 -6.91
N PHE A 38 -2.03 -0.31 -8.17
CA PHE A 38 -0.86 -0.06 -9.00
C PHE A 38 -1.01 1.28 -9.73
N ASP A 39 -0.14 2.23 -9.39
CA ASP A 39 -0.16 3.60 -9.90
C ASP A 39 -1.50 4.32 -9.70
N PHE A 40 -2.14 4.04 -8.56
CA PHE A 40 -3.36 4.75 -8.16
C PHE A 40 -3.03 6.21 -7.85
N SER A 41 -3.69 7.14 -8.53
CA SER A 41 -3.50 8.58 -8.33
C SER A 41 -4.30 9.06 -7.12
N LEU A 42 -3.61 9.47 -6.07
CA LEU A 42 -4.19 10.11 -4.90
C LEU A 42 -4.05 11.63 -5.04
N ALA A 43 -5.19 12.34 -5.00
CA ALA A 43 -5.22 13.78 -5.17
C ALA A 43 -4.39 14.52 -4.10
N ALA A 44 -4.02 15.77 -4.38
CA ALA A 44 -3.28 16.63 -3.46
C ALA A 44 -4.03 16.81 -2.14
N ASN A 45 -3.33 16.72 -1.01
CA ASN A 45 -3.90 16.92 0.32
C ASN A 45 -5.13 16.05 0.63
N THR A 46 -5.21 14.84 0.07
CA THR A 46 -6.29 13.89 0.37
C THR A 46 -5.75 12.60 0.97
N ALA A 47 -6.68 11.83 1.55
CA ALA A 47 -6.41 10.52 2.09
C ALA A 47 -7.32 9.47 1.47
N MET A 48 -6.87 8.22 1.49
CA MET A 48 -7.68 7.06 1.16
C MET A 48 -7.42 5.94 2.16
N GLU A 49 -8.37 5.02 2.26
CA GLU A 49 -8.23 3.82 3.08
C GLU A 49 -8.45 2.57 2.23
N ARG A 50 -7.62 1.55 2.47
CA ARG A 50 -7.91 0.18 2.07
C ARG A 50 -8.29 -0.63 3.28
N THR A 51 -9.50 -1.16 3.25
CA THR A 51 -10.09 -2.01 4.27
C THR A 51 -10.17 -3.45 3.75
N GLY A 52 -10.41 -4.41 4.66
CA GLY A 52 -10.58 -5.81 4.26
C GLY A 52 -9.29 -6.51 3.80
N ILE A 53 -8.12 -5.94 4.08
CA ILE A 53 -6.84 -6.59 3.79
C ILE A 53 -6.65 -7.75 4.77
N THR A 54 -6.59 -8.97 4.26
CA THR A 54 -6.28 -10.19 5.04
C THR A 54 -4.87 -10.65 4.68
N LEU A 55 -4.08 -10.99 5.70
CA LEU A 55 -2.73 -11.49 5.52
C LEU A 55 -2.67 -12.91 6.06
N GLU A 56 -2.13 -13.83 5.25
CA GLU A 56 -1.70 -15.13 5.72
C GLU A 56 -0.39 -15.02 6.50
N SER A 57 -0.04 -16.07 7.25
CA SER A 57 1.21 -16.12 8.00
C SER A 57 2.41 -15.93 7.06
N GLY A 58 3.28 -14.97 7.39
CA GLY A 58 4.48 -14.65 6.62
C GLY A 58 4.26 -13.78 5.37
N ALA A 59 3.01 -13.49 4.99
CA ALA A 59 2.74 -12.52 3.95
C ALA A 59 3.11 -11.10 4.39
N LYS A 60 3.42 -10.25 3.41
CA LYS A 60 3.88 -8.87 3.62
C LYS A 60 2.97 -7.91 2.88
N VAL A 61 2.66 -6.78 3.50
CA VAL A 61 2.13 -5.61 2.80
C VAL A 61 3.32 -4.76 2.40
N ILE A 62 3.44 -4.47 1.10
CA ILE A 62 4.45 -3.57 0.57
C ILE A 62 3.74 -2.36 -0.01
N VAL A 63 4.15 -1.18 0.46
CA VAL A 63 3.61 0.10 0.01
C VAL A 63 4.71 0.91 -0.67
N GLY A 64 4.33 1.70 -1.66
CA GLY A 64 5.24 2.60 -2.35
C GLY A 64 4.54 3.87 -2.79
N SER A 65 5.30 4.96 -2.79
CA SER A 65 4.90 6.26 -3.33
C SER A 65 5.89 6.66 -4.41
N ALA A 66 5.43 7.36 -5.44
CA ALA A 66 6.28 7.72 -6.57
C ALA A 66 7.37 8.74 -6.19
N SER A 67 7.07 9.68 -5.29
CA SER A 67 7.94 10.80 -4.91
C SER A 67 8.18 10.89 -3.40
N GLY A 68 7.64 9.96 -2.60
CA GLY A 68 7.87 9.93 -1.16
C GLY A 68 6.93 10.80 -0.32
N ASN A 69 5.90 11.44 -0.90
CA ASN A 69 5.03 12.37 -0.15
C ASN A 69 3.77 11.72 0.42
N ILE A 70 3.64 10.40 0.31
CA ILE A 70 2.51 9.66 0.84
C ILE A 70 2.95 8.94 2.12
N SER A 71 2.28 9.25 3.22
CA SER A 71 2.41 8.49 4.47
C SER A 71 1.47 7.30 4.47
N PHE A 72 1.95 6.17 4.97
CA PHE A 72 1.20 4.93 5.07
C PHE A 72 1.11 4.49 6.54
N VAL A 73 -0.09 4.21 7.01
CA VAL A 73 -0.33 3.69 8.36
C VAL A 73 -1.17 2.43 8.26
N ALA A 74 -0.56 1.31 8.63
CA ALA A 74 -1.19 0.02 8.73
C ALA A 74 -1.65 -0.21 10.17
N TYR A 75 -2.93 -0.51 10.36
CA TYR A 75 -3.49 -0.87 11.67
C TYR A 75 -4.50 -2.00 11.55
N GLY A 76 -4.54 -2.87 12.55
CA GLY A 76 -5.46 -3.99 12.60
C GLY A 76 -5.79 -4.31 14.06
N LEU A 77 -6.95 -4.96 14.24
CA LEU A 77 -7.23 -5.67 15.48
C LEU A 77 -6.39 -6.96 15.42
N ASP A 78 -5.31 -7.00 16.17
CA ASP A 78 -4.66 -8.26 16.52
C ASP A 78 -5.67 -9.09 17.33
N SER A 79 -5.89 -10.34 16.95
CA SER A 79 -6.70 -11.28 17.72
C SER A 79 -5.82 -12.28 18.42
#